data_AF-A0A7C3RMX2-F1
#
_entry.id   AF-A0A7C3RMX2-F1
#
_cell.length_a   1.000
_cell.length_b   1.000
_cell.length_c   1.000
_cell.angle_alpha   90.00
_cell.angle_beta   90.00
_cell.angle_gamma   90.00
#
_symmetry.space_group_name_H-M   'P 1'
#
loop_
_entity.id
_entity.type
_entity.pdbx_description
1 polymer ?
#
loop_
_entity_poly.entity_id
_entity_poly.type
_entity_poly.pdbx_seq_one_letter_code
_entity_poly.pdbx_strand_id
1 'polypeptide(L)'
;MKKKYLIFFPLIFLFCSNIILPQAGMGRGRVFGKVVDDEGNPVPDALIVAESLIERGTVLKGVSDKKGDWAIAGFGTGPWRITASKEGYMPSSIELRVSEFRNPPVTFTLKKIKAGPSALSADKSAIEMLEKAENAMKEERYDDAITLYNQLIEKFPSVFQLFLNIGYAQMKKGDLDSALNSFQVVLKRLKERDGDFSKEPETAFKAFTAIGEVWIKKDDFEKARESFEEALKISPKDEALAYSVGDIYFTNQKVDEAIKYFELAVSIKPDWWKPYSKLGYCYLNKGDIEKALQYFKKALEVDPNSPEAGVIKGIISELEKMIKKG
;
A
#
# COMPACT_ATOMS: atom_id res chain seq x y z
N MET A 1 92.73 13.55 13.11
CA MET A 1 91.63 12.88 13.85
C MET A 1 91.18 11.65 13.08
N LYS A 2 91.15 10.50 13.79
CA LYS A 2 90.53 9.18 13.50
C LYS A 2 90.44 8.65 12.05
N LYS A 3 91.22 7.57 11.82
CA LYS A 3 91.21 6.57 10.74
C LYS A 3 89.79 6.01 10.42
N LYS A 4 89.57 5.53 9.19
CA LYS A 4 89.28 4.09 8.87
C LYS A 4 89.14 3.81 7.34
N TYR A 5 90.03 2.91 6.90
CA TYR A 5 90.03 1.84 5.87
C TYR A 5 89.27 1.89 4.52
N LEU A 6 90.12 1.76 3.50
CA LEU A 6 90.00 1.18 2.15
C LEU A 6 89.57 -0.30 2.19
N ILE A 7 88.61 -0.76 1.35
CA ILE A 7 88.59 -2.12 0.75
C ILE A 7 87.82 -2.09 -0.59
N PHE A 8 88.51 -2.51 -1.66
CA PHE A 8 87.99 -2.83 -2.99
C PHE A 8 87.79 -4.36 -3.04
N PHE A 9 86.63 -4.87 -3.45
CA PHE A 9 86.42 -6.31 -3.75
C PHE A 9 85.46 -6.46 -4.95
N PRO A 10 85.63 -7.50 -5.79
CA PRO A 10 85.31 -7.45 -7.21
C PRO A 10 83.88 -7.91 -7.55
N LEU A 11 83.50 -7.56 -8.76
CA LEU A 11 82.30 -7.98 -9.48
C LEU A 11 82.18 -9.52 -9.50
N ILE A 12 81.15 -10.07 -8.85
CA ILE A 12 80.73 -11.46 -9.01
C ILE A 12 79.46 -11.47 -9.86
N PHE A 13 79.60 -11.96 -11.10
CA PHE A 13 78.48 -12.39 -11.93
C PHE A 13 77.85 -13.62 -11.28
N LEU A 14 76.63 -13.47 -10.77
CA LEU A 14 75.78 -14.58 -10.37
C LEU A 14 74.68 -14.71 -11.43
N PHE A 15 74.87 -15.67 -12.33
CA PHE A 15 73.81 -16.24 -13.15
C PHE A 15 72.80 -16.91 -12.21
N CYS A 16 71.72 -16.21 -11.88
CA CYS A 16 70.49 -16.83 -11.43
C CYS A 16 69.53 -16.83 -12.60
N SER A 17 69.40 -18.02 -13.18
CA SER A 17 68.40 -18.43 -14.17
C SER A 17 67.05 -17.73 -14.00
N ASN A 18 66.54 -17.21 -15.11
CA ASN A 18 65.15 -16.84 -15.29
C ASN A 18 64.23 -17.99 -14.84
N ILE A 19 63.70 -17.90 -13.63
CA ILE A 19 62.45 -18.57 -13.31
C ILE A 19 61.38 -17.57 -13.71
N ILE A 20 60.94 -17.67 -14.96
CA ILE A 20 59.67 -17.09 -15.40
C ILE A 20 58.61 -17.85 -14.61
N LEU A 21 58.15 -17.29 -13.49
CA LEU A 21 56.87 -17.68 -12.92
C LEU A 21 55.81 -17.34 -13.97
N PRO A 22 54.94 -18.28 -14.37
CA PRO A 22 53.81 -17.94 -15.23
C PRO A 22 52.95 -16.93 -14.49
N GLN A 23 52.85 -15.70 -15.03
CA GLN A 23 51.87 -14.71 -14.58
C GLN A 23 50.47 -15.18 -14.97
N ALA A 24 49.92 -16.14 -14.22
CA ALA A 24 48.53 -16.52 -14.30
C ALA A 24 47.68 -15.41 -13.66
N GLY A 25 47.21 -14.46 -14.47
CA GLY A 25 46.25 -13.42 -14.04
C GLY A 25 46.30 -12.07 -14.76
N MET A 26 47.11 -11.90 -15.81
CA MET A 26 47.11 -10.65 -16.56
C MET A 26 45.95 -10.60 -17.56
N GLY A 27 45.01 -9.69 -17.29
CA GLY A 27 43.81 -9.45 -18.08
C GLY A 27 42.56 -9.75 -17.28
N ARG A 28 42.32 -9.06 -16.17
CA ARG A 28 40.97 -9.02 -15.59
C ARG A 28 40.46 -7.60 -15.68
N GLY A 29 39.31 -7.45 -16.33
CA GLY A 29 38.65 -6.17 -16.54
C GLY A 29 38.33 -5.49 -15.22
N ARG A 30 38.29 -4.16 -15.28
CA ARG A 30 37.78 -3.30 -14.22
C ARG A 30 36.56 -2.56 -14.74
N VAL A 31 35.49 -2.58 -13.94
CA VAL A 31 34.29 -1.78 -14.18
C VAL A 31 34.14 -0.81 -13.01
N PHE A 32 33.74 0.42 -13.31
CA PHE A 32 33.62 1.48 -12.32
C PHE A 32 32.55 2.46 -12.74
N GLY A 33 32.16 3.34 -11.83
CA GLY A 33 31.30 4.48 -12.14
C GLY A 33 30.66 5.03 -10.88
N LYS A 34 29.41 5.49 -10.99
CA LYS A 34 28.70 6.15 -9.90
C LYS A 34 27.36 5.48 -9.57
N VAL A 35 26.93 5.63 -8.33
CA VAL A 35 25.55 5.40 -7.89
C VAL A 35 24.98 6.72 -7.40
N VAL A 36 23.88 7.16 -8.01
CA VAL A 36 23.18 8.41 -7.70
C VAL A 36 21.70 8.17 -7.48
N ASP A 37 21.01 9.08 -6.78
CA ASP A 37 19.55 9.08 -6.67
C ASP A 37 18.88 9.77 -7.88
N ASP A 38 17.54 9.82 -7.87
CA ASP A 38 16.73 10.45 -8.91
C ASP A 38 16.87 11.98 -9.00
N GLU A 39 17.49 12.60 -7.99
CA GLU A 39 17.85 14.02 -7.97
C GLU A 39 19.33 14.25 -8.39
N GLY A 40 20.07 13.16 -8.64
CA GLY A 40 21.49 13.20 -9.01
C GLY A 40 22.45 13.26 -7.81
N ASN A 41 21.96 13.13 -6.58
CA ASN A 41 22.80 13.12 -5.39
C ASN A 41 23.55 11.77 -5.26
N PRO A 42 24.80 11.76 -4.75
CA PRO A 42 25.53 10.52 -4.51
C PRO A 42 24.83 9.59 -3.51
N VAL A 43 24.81 8.28 -3.80
CA VAL A 43 24.29 7.25 -2.88
C VAL A 43 25.45 6.44 -2.31
N PRO A 44 25.87 6.69 -1.05
CA PRO A 44 26.98 5.97 -0.42
C PRO A 44 26.57 4.60 0.12
N ASP A 45 27.55 3.69 0.21
CA ASP A 45 27.41 2.31 0.67
C ASP A 45 26.28 1.54 -0.05
N ALA A 46 26.03 1.87 -1.33
CA ALA A 46 25.20 1.05 -2.20
C ALA A 46 25.99 -0.22 -2.52
N LEU A 47 25.36 -1.39 -2.42
CA LEU A 47 25.95 -2.67 -2.78
C LEU A 47 25.87 -2.86 -4.29
N ILE A 48 27.01 -3.15 -4.91
CA ILE A 48 27.13 -3.54 -6.32
C ILE A 48 27.45 -5.02 -6.37
N VAL A 49 26.61 -5.78 -7.07
CA VAL A 49 26.80 -7.21 -7.33
C VAL A 49 26.90 -7.42 -8.83
N ALA A 50 27.99 -8.03 -9.28
CA ALA A 50 28.21 -8.38 -10.67
C ALA A 50 28.24 -9.90 -10.84
N GLU A 51 27.41 -10.42 -11.72
CA GLU A 51 27.25 -11.84 -11.99
C GLU A 51 27.63 -12.15 -13.45
N SER A 52 28.51 -13.14 -13.64
CA SER A 52 28.87 -13.60 -14.98
C SER A 52 27.70 -14.36 -15.59
N LEU A 53 27.30 -13.98 -16.81
CA LEU A 53 26.21 -14.66 -17.53
C LEU A 53 26.68 -15.91 -18.30
N ILE A 54 27.99 -16.16 -18.31
CA ILE A 54 28.60 -17.31 -19.00
C ILE A 54 29.25 -18.31 -18.03
N GLU A 55 29.78 -17.83 -16.90
CA GLU A 55 30.42 -18.67 -15.89
C GLU A 55 29.53 -18.71 -14.64
N ARG A 56 28.72 -19.77 -14.52
CA ARG A 56 27.76 -19.90 -13.42
C ARG A 56 28.48 -19.87 -12.08
N GLY A 57 27.99 -19.01 -11.18
CA GLY A 57 28.50 -18.90 -9.81
C GLY A 57 29.62 -17.86 -9.64
N THR A 58 30.15 -17.28 -10.72
CA THR A 58 31.12 -16.18 -10.61
C THR A 58 30.39 -14.89 -10.26
N VAL A 59 30.57 -14.45 -9.01
CA VAL A 59 29.99 -13.22 -8.46
C VAL A 59 31.09 -12.33 -7.90
N LEU A 60 31.09 -11.05 -8.31
CA LEU A 60 31.96 -10.01 -7.76
C LEU A 60 31.11 -8.99 -7.01
N LYS A 61 31.67 -8.42 -5.93
CA LYS A 61 30.96 -7.44 -5.09
C LYS A 61 31.81 -6.21 -4.86
N GLY A 62 31.15 -5.07 -4.73
CA GLY A 62 31.75 -3.79 -4.36
C GLY A 62 30.71 -2.91 -3.68
N VAL A 63 31.17 -1.77 -3.16
CA VAL A 63 30.30 -0.75 -2.56
C VAL A 63 30.67 0.64 -3.09
N SER A 64 29.69 1.53 -3.16
CA SER A 64 29.95 2.94 -3.47
C SER A 64 30.50 3.69 -2.26
N ASP A 65 31.39 4.65 -2.51
CA ASP A 65 31.95 5.53 -1.48
C ASP A 65 31.04 6.74 -1.16
N LYS A 66 31.54 7.67 -0.33
CA LYS A 66 30.83 8.90 0.06
C LYS A 66 30.45 9.81 -1.11
N LYS A 67 31.12 9.69 -2.26
CA LYS A 67 30.87 10.44 -3.50
C LYS A 67 30.07 9.62 -4.51
N GLY A 68 29.55 8.46 -4.09
CA GLY A 68 28.82 7.52 -4.91
C GLY A 68 29.72 6.74 -5.88
N ASP A 69 31.04 6.94 -5.83
CA ASP A 69 31.98 6.29 -6.73
C ASP A 69 32.16 4.82 -6.33
N TRP A 70 32.15 3.93 -7.31
CA TRP A 70 32.40 2.50 -7.10
C TRP A 70 33.34 1.95 -8.16
N ALA A 71 34.06 0.90 -7.82
CA ALA A 71 34.87 0.14 -8.75
C ALA A 71 34.99 -1.31 -8.30
N ILE A 72 34.88 -2.24 -9.25
CA ILE A 72 35.14 -3.66 -9.05
C ILE A 72 36.20 -4.08 -10.08
N ALA A 73 37.20 -4.81 -9.63
CA ALA A 73 38.19 -5.47 -10.48
C ALA A 73 37.97 -6.97 -10.45
N GLY A 74 38.53 -7.69 -11.42
CA GLY A 74 38.46 -9.14 -11.45
C GLY A 74 37.48 -9.72 -12.48
N PHE A 75 36.93 -8.89 -13.35
CA PHE A 75 36.02 -9.36 -14.40
C PHE A 75 36.77 -10.15 -15.47
N GLY A 76 36.25 -11.31 -15.86
CA GLY A 76 36.61 -11.96 -17.11
C GLY A 76 35.94 -11.28 -18.32
N THR A 77 36.52 -11.43 -19.51
CA THR A 77 35.89 -10.96 -20.76
C THR A 77 34.56 -11.67 -20.99
N GLY A 78 33.48 -10.92 -21.23
CA GLY A 78 32.17 -11.52 -21.52
C GLY A 78 31.00 -10.70 -21.02
N PRO A 79 29.76 -11.20 -21.17
CA PRO A 79 28.56 -10.54 -20.68
C PRO A 79 28.43 -10.71 -19.16
N TRP A 80 28.16 -9.60 -18.48
CA TRP A 80 27.91 -9.52 -17.04
C TRP A 80 26.61 -8.79 -16.78
N ARG A 81 25.85 -9.25 -15.79
CA ARG A 81 24.79 -8.48 -15.17
C ARG A 81 25.36 -7.79 -13.94
N ILE A 82 25.21 -6.48 -13.85
CA ILE A 82 25.65 -5.70 -12.69
C ILE A 82 24.45 -5.00 -12.09
N THR A 83 24.23 -5.21 -10.80
CA THR A 83 23.12 -4.66 -10.03
C THR A 83 23.64 -3.77 -8.92
N ALA A 84 23.17 -2.52 -8.87
CA ALA A 84 23.34 -1.65 -7.72
C ALA A 84 22.07 -1.66 -6.86
N SER A 85 22.25 -1.71 -5.54
CA SER A 85 21.15 -1.75 -4.57
C SER A 85 21.51 -0.98 -3.30
N LYS A 86 20.52 -0.35 -2.68
CA LYS A 86 20.65 0.33 -1.40
C LYS A 86 19.31 0.25 -0.70
N GLU A 87 19.32 0.04 0.61
CA GLU A 87 18.11 0.12 1.44
C GLU A 87 17.42 1.48 1.23
N GLY A 88 16.10 1.46 1.04
CA GLY A 88 15.32 2.66 0.70
C GLY A 88 15.31 3.03 -0.79
N TYR A 89 15.94 2.24 -1.67
CA TYR A 89 15.95 2.48 -3.11
C TYR A 89 15.54 1.25 -3.92
N MET A 90 14.92 1.47 -5.09
CA MET A 90 14.71 0.41 -6.08
C MET A 90 16.07 0.01 -6.68
N PRO A 91 16.42 -1.29 -6.71
CA PRO A 91 17.66 -1.73 -7.32
C PRO A 91 17.66 -1.45 -8.83
N SER A 92 18.83 -1.14 -9.37
CA SER A 92 19.03 -0.89 -10.80
C SER A 92 20.02 -1.89 -11.35
N SER A 93 19.68 -2.55 -12.45
CA SER A 93 20.50 -3.58 -13.07
C SER A 93 20.80 -3.20 -14.51
N ILE A 94 22.01 -3.49 -14.95
CA ILE A 94 22.40 -3.41 -16.35
C ILE A 94 23.07 -4.71 -16.78
N GLU A 95 23.00 -4.99 -18.08
CA GLU A 95 23.83 -6.01 -18.70
C GLU A 95 24.83 -5.33 -19.63
N LEU A 96 26.12 -5.63 -19.46
CA LEU A 96 27.16 -5.14 -20.36
C LEU A 96 28.16 -6.22 -20.69
N ARG A 97 28.80 -6.09 -21.85
CA ARG A 97 29.95 -6.90 -22.21
C ARG A 97 31.22 -6.24 -21.67
N VAL A 98 31.88 -6.91 -20.73
CA VAL A 98 33.12 -6.47 -20.11
C VAL A 98 34.31 -6.94 -20.93
N SER A 99 35.29 -6.04 -21.11
CA SER A 99 36.59 -6.26 -21.71
C SER A 99 37.68 -6.19 -20.64
N GLU A 100 38.77 -6.91 -20.84
CA GLU A 100 39.94 -6.89 -19.97
C GLU A 100 40.75 -5.59 -20.08
N PHE A 101 40.55 -4.81 -21.15
CA PHE A 101 41.30 -3.59 -21.40
C PHE A 101 40.59 -2.33 -20.88
N ARG A 102 39.52 -1.91 -21.55
CA ARG A 102 38.80 -0.67 -21.24
C ARG A 102 37.30 -0.91 -21.25
N ASN A 103 36.65 -0.47 -20.18
CA ASN A 103 35.19 -0.48 -20.03
C ASN A 103 34.70 0.95 -19.81
N PRO A 104 33.52 1.32 -20.34
CA PRO A 104 32.92 2.62 -20.06
C PRO A 104 32.51 2.72 -18.58
N PRO A 105 32.47 3.94 -18.01
CA PRO A 105 31.92 4.14 -16.69
C PRO A 105 30.41 3.82 -16.69
N VAL A 106 29.94 3.22 -15.61
CA VAL A 106 28.54 2.86 -15.41
C VAL A 106 27.94 3.71 -14.30
N THR A 107 26.93 4.50 -14.65
CA THR A 107 26.14 5.23 -13.66
C THR A 107 24.83 4.51 -13.42
N PHE A 108 24.60 4.11 -12.17
CA PHE A 108 23.30 3.64 -11.71
C PHE A 108 22.53 4.82 -11.11
N THR A 109 21.32 5.05 -11.62
CA THR A 109 20.34 5.91 -10.95
C THR A 109 19.38 5.02 -10.16
N LEU A 110 19.44 5.12 -8.84
CA LEU A 110 18.54 4.43 -7.93
C LEU A 110 17.37 5.34 -7.60
N LYS A 111 16.15 4.89 -7.86
CA LYS A 111 14.96 5.66 -7.47
C LYS A 111 14.68 5.40 -6.00
N LYS A 112 14.57 6.45 -5.19
CA LYS A 112 14.09 6.28 -3.80
C LYS A 112 12.75 5.56 -3.84
N ILE A 113 12.62 4.52 -3.01
CA ILE A 113 11.31 3.93 -2.79
C ILE A 113 10.53 5.03 -2.07
N LYS A 114 9.56 5.63 -2.76
CA LYS A 114 8.67 6.60 -2.12
C LYS A 114 8.06 5.90 -0.90
N ALA A 115 8.06 6.61 0.22
CA ALA A 115 7.60 6.16 1.53
C ALA A 115 6.08 5.90 1.54
N GLY A 116 5.67 4.90 0.77
CA GLY A 116 4.32 4.54 0.39
C GLY A 116 4.13 3.03 0.47
N PRO A 117 3.05 2.48 -0.11
CA PRO A 117 2.64 1.10 0.17
C PRO A 117 3.71 0.03 -0.14
N SER A 118 4.45 0.21 -1.24
CA SER A 118 5.54 -0.69 -1.62
C SER A 118 6.75 -0.64 -0.69
N ALA A 119 7.03 0.52 -0.08
CA ALA A 119 8.10 0.64 0.92
C ALA A 119 7.72 -0.07 2.21
N LEU A 120 6.48 0.15 2.69
CA LEU A 120 5.98 -0.48 3.90
C LEU A 120 5.96 -2.00 3.77
N SER A 121 5.47 -2.54 2.63
CA SER A 121 5.43 -3.98 2.37
C SER A 121 6.80 -4.63 2.17
N ALA A 122 7.86 -3.85 1.96
CA ALA A 122 9.23 -4.36 1.89
C ALA A 122 9.97 -4.26 3.25
N ASP A 123 9.46 -3.49 4.20
CA ASP A 123 10.05 -3.30 5.53
C ASP A 123 9.46 -4.32 6.52
N LYS A 124 10.24 -5.35 6.85
CA LYS A 124 9.85 -6.40 7.79
C LYS A 124 9.45 -5.84 9.16
N SER A 125 10.16 -4.83 9.67
CA SER A 125 9.83 -4.22 10.95
C SER A 125 8.52 -3.45 10.88
N ALA A 126 8.24 -2.80 9.76
CA ALA A 126 6.97 -2.12 9.53
C ALA A 126 5.79 -3.10 9.46
N ILE A 127 5.96 -4.26 8.82
CA ILE A 127 4.94 -5.32 8.78
C ILE A 127 4.66 -5.84 10.19
N GLU A 128 5.70 -6.18 10.96
CA GLU A 128 5.54 -6.65 12.35
C GLU A 128 4.84 -5.60 13.24
N MET A 129 5.12 -4.30 13.01
CA MET A 129 4.46 -3.21 13.71
C MET A 129 3.00 -3.05 13.30
N LEU A 130 2.69 -3.22 12.01
CA LEU A 130 1.33 -3.19 11.49
C LEU A 130 0.48 -4.32 12.08
N GLU A 131 1.01 -5.54 12.12
CA GLU A 131 0.34 -6.70 12.75
C GLU A 131 0.04 -6.46 14.23
N LYS A 132 0.99 -5.85 14.97
CA LYS A 132 0.77 -5.46 16.38
C LYS A 132 -0.34 -4.43 16.51
N ALA A 133 -0.40 -3.44 15.61
CA ALA A 133 -1.44 -2.41 15.61
C ALA A 133 -2.82 -3.03 15.31
N GLU A 134 -2.90 -3.95 14.35
CA GLU A 134 -4.12 -4.68 14.02
C GLU A 134 -4.59 -5.59 15.16
N ASN A 135 -3.68 -6.27 15.86
CA ASN A 135 -4.04 -7.03 17.06
C ASN A 135 -4.54 -6.12 18.19
N ALA A 136 -3.88 -4.97 18.41
CA ALA A 136 -4.36 -3.98 19.37
C ALA A 136 -5.78 -3.48 19.02
N MET A 137 -6.09 -3.28 17.73
CA MET A 137 -7.46 -2.96 17.28
C MET A 137 -8.47 -4.06 17.61
N LYS A 138 -8.11 -5.34 17.42
CA LYS A 138 -8.98 -6.49 17.74
C LYS A 138 -9.22 -6.64 19.23
N GLU A 139 -8.23 -6.29 20.04
CA GLU A 139 -8.30 -6.30 21.51
C GLU A 139 -8.87 -4.99 22.09
N GLU A 140 -9.39 -4.09 21.24
CA GLU A 140 -9.95 -2.79 21.63
C GLU A 140 -8.96 -1.86 22.36
N ARG A 141 -7.66 -2.15 22.27
CA ARG A 141 -6.57 -1.29 22.76
C ARG A 141 -6.28 -0.18 21.75
N TYR A 142 -7.23 0.73 21.58
CA TYR A 142 -7.21 1.74 20.52
C TYR A 142 -6.03 2.72 20.63
N ASP A 143 -5.65 3.14 21.84
CA ASP A 143 -4.52 4.05 22.03
C ASP A 143 -3.20 3.40 21.58
N ASP A 144 -2.97 2.13 21.94
CA ASP A 144 -1.78 1.39 21.51
C ASP A 144 -1.74 1.25 19.98
N ALA A 145 -2.88 0.95 19.35
CA ALA A 145 -2.98 0.88 17.90
C ALA A 145 -2.65 2.23 17.25
N ILE A 146 -3.20 3.33 17.76
CA ILE A 146 -2.94 4.69 17.26
C ILE A 146 -1.46 5.05 17.40
N THR A 147 -0.81 4.73 18.52
CA THR A 147 0.63 4.95 18.70
C THR A 147 1.44 4.20 17.65
N LEU A 148 1.14 2.93 17.40
CA LEU A 148 1.84 2.12 16.40
C LEU A 148 1.61 2.65 14.98
N TYR A 149 0.38 3.03 14.63
CA TYR A 149 0.10 3.63 13.33
C TYR A 149 0.81 4.97 13.13
N ASN A 150 0.91 5.82 14.17
CA ASN A 150 1.65 7.08 14.09
C ASN A 150 3.15 6.84 13.81
N GLN A 151 3.77 5.85 14.47
CA GLN A 151 5.15 5.46 14.18
C GLN A 151 5.33 4.99 12.74
N LEU A 152 4.35 4.27 12.19
CA LEU A 152 4.36 3.88 10.77
C LEU A 152 4.19 5.09 9.85
N ILE A 153 3.35 6.07 10.20
CA ILE A 153 3.14 7.28 9.39
C ILE A 153 4.39 8.15 9.30
N GLU A 154 5.19 8.23 10.35
CA GLU A 154 6.48 8.94 10.32
C GLU A 154 7.40 8.37 9.23
N LYS A 155 7.40 7.05 9.06
CA LYS A 155 8.20 6.36 8.04
C LYS A 155 7.53 6.28 6.67
N PHE A 156 6.20 6.21 6.63
CA PHE A 156 5.42 5.95 5.42
C PHE A 156 4.24 6.93 5.26
N PRO A 157 4.51 8.26 5.16
CA PRO A 157 3.47 9.28 5.20
C PRO A 157 2.53 9.28 3.98
N SER A 158 2.86 8.54 2.92
CA SER A 158 2.01 8.38 1.73
C SER A 158 1.15 7.12 1.74
N VAL A 159 1.18 6.32 2.83
CA VAL A 159 0.27 5.20 3.03
C VAL A 159 -1.01 5.70 3.71
N PHE A 160 -1.98 6.15 2.90
CA PHE A 160 -3.23 6.71 3.41
C PHE A 160 -4.06 5.73 4.26
N GLN A 161 -3.91 4.42 4.03
CA GLN A 161 -4.55 3.40 4.85
C GLN A 161 -4.21 3.53 6.35
N LEU A 162 -3.02 4.01 6.70
CA LEU A 162 -2.65 4.22 8.10
C LEU A 162 -3.49 5.32 8.76
N PHE A 163 -3.79 6.39 8.02
CA PHE A 163 -4.65 7.47 8.49
C PHE A 163 -6.11 7.02 8.64
N LEU A 164 -6.59 6.21 7.69
CA LEU A 164 -7.91 5.57 7.80
C LEU A 164 -7.98 4.68 9.06
N ASN A 165 -6.96 3.86 9.30
CA ASN A 165 -6.91 2.98 10.46
C ASN A 165 -6.91 3.77 11.79
N ILE A 166 -6.17 4.87 11.87
CA ILE A 166 -6.21 5.78 13.02
C ILE A 166 -7.60 6.37 13.20
N GLY A 167 -8.23 6.87 12.13
CA GLY A 167 -9.58 7.42 12.18
C GLY A 167 -10.60 6.39 12.68
N TYR A 168 -10.51 5.14 12.22
CA TYR A 168 -11.37 4.06 12.71
C TYR A 168 -11.12 3.71 14.18
N ALA A 169 -9.86 3.71 14.63
CA ALA A 169 -9.52 3.51 16.04
C ALA A 169 -10.11 4.62 16.93
N GLN A 170 -9.95 5.88 16.53
CA GLN A 170 -10.50 7.05 17.22
C GLN A 170 -12.03 7.00 17.26
N MET A 171 -12.67 6.66 16.14
CA MET A 171 -14.12 6.53 16.05
C MET A 171 -14.65 5.42 16.97
N LYS A 172 -13.96 4.27 17.04
CA LYS A 172 -14.34 3.17 17.96
C LYS A 172 -14.12 3.52 19.43
N LYS A 173 -13.11 4.32 19.74
CA LYS A 173 -12.88 4.89 21.08
C LYS A 173 -13.90 5.97 21.46
N GLY A 174 -14.65 6.51 20.49
CA GLY A 174 -15.62 7.59 20.68
C GLY A 174 -15.03 9.00 20.53
N ASP A 175 -13.78 9.13 20.13
CA ASP A 175 -13.15 10.41 19.81
C ASP A 175 -13.49 10.80 18.36
N LEU A 176 -14.72 11.29 18.18
CA LEU A 176 -15.31 11.57 16.87
C LEU A 176 -14.64 12.75 16.16
N ASP A 177 -14.15 13.75 16.90
CA ASP A 177 -13.50 14.93 16.31
C ASP A 177 -12.12 14.58 15.75
N SER A 178 -11.32 13.80 16.50
CA SER A 178 -10.05 13.31 15.99
C SER A 178 -10.25 12.36 14.81
N ALA A 179 -11.26 11.48 14.87
CA ALA A 179 -11.59 10.57 13.77
C ALA A 179 -11.92 11.34 12.49
N LEU A 180 -12.78 12.36 12.59
CA LEU A 180 -13.14 13.23 11.48
C LEU A 180 -11.90 13.88 10.86
N ASN A 181 -11.02 14.44 11.68
CA ASN A 181 -9.77 15.05 11.21
C ASN A 181 -8.87 14.04 10.48
N SER A 182 -8.71 12.83 11.02
CA SER A 182 -7.89 11.77 10.42
C SER A 182 -8.40 11.39 9.02
N PHE A 183 -9.72 11.24 8.84
CA PHE A 183 -10.30 10.96 7.52
C PHE A 183 -10.21 12.16 6.56
N GLN A 184 -10.40 13.38 7.05
CA GLN A 184 -10.26 14.59 6.23
C GLN A 184 -8.82 14.82 5.73
N VAL A 185 -7.82 14.46 6.53
CA VAL A 185 -6.40 14.51 6.13
C VAL A 185 -6.15 13.64 4.90
N VAL A 186 -6.78 12.47 4.80
CA VAL A 186 -6.67 11.60 3.62
C VAL A 186 -7.15 12.31 2.36
N LEU A 187 -8.37 12.86 2.39
CA LEU A 187 -8.96 13.57 1.26
C LEU A 187 -8.15 14.81 0.87
N LYS A 188 -7.70 15.59 1.87
CA LYS A 188 -6.85 16.76 1.65
C LYS A 188 -5.56 16.38 0.94
N ARG A 189 -4.84 15.36 1.42
CA ARG A 189 -3.56 14.92 0.84
C ARG A 189 -3.72 14.33 -0.55
N LEU A 190 -4.80 13.58 -0.80
CA LEU A 190 -5.12 13.09 -2.15
C LEU A 190 -5.30 14.27 -3.11
N LYS A 191 -6.10 15.26 -2.73
CA LYS A 191 -6.35 16.45 -3.54
C LYS A 191 -5.11 17.31 -3.75
N GLU A 192 -4.27 17.47 -2.73
CA GLU A 192 -2.99 18.19 -2.85
C GLU A 192 -2.00 17.47 -3.78
N ARG A 193 -1.97 16.14 -3.74
CA ARG A 193 -1.06 15.32 -4.56
C ARG A 193 -1.51 15.23 -6.02
N ASP A 194 -2.81 15.07 -6.26
CA ASP A 194 -3.34 14.67 -7.57
C ASP A 194 -4.31 15.68 -8.19
N GLY A 195 -4.76 16.69 -7.45
CA GLY A 195 -5.76 17.67 -7.88
C GLY A 195 -7.21 17.16 -7.76
N ASP A 196 -7.41 15.85 -7.79
CA ASP A 196 -8.70 15.16 -7.65
C ASP A 196 -8.53 13.79 -6.95
N PHE A 197 -9.54 12.93 -7.04
CA PHE A 197 -9.55 11.59 -6.45
C PHE A 197 -9.34 10.46 -7.48
N SER A 198 -8.97 10.78 -8.73
CA SER A 198 -8.95 9.83 -9.85
C SER A 198 -7.88 8.75 -9.73
N LYS A 199 -6.76 9.02 -9.05
CA LYS A 199 -5.66 8.06 -8.90
C LYS A 199 -5.87 7.05 -7.76
N GLU A 200 -6.63 7.43 -6.74
CA GLU A 200 -6.97 6.55 -5.61
C GLU A 200 -8.46 6.70 -5.23
N PRO A 201 -9.39 6.37 -6.15
CA PRO A 201 -10.81 6.55 -5.93
C PRO A 201 -11.30 5.71 -4.75
N GLU A 202 -10.79 4.49 -4.59
CA GLU A 202 -11.16 3.60 -3.47
C GLU A 202 -10.77 4.20 -2.11
N THR A 203 -9.58 4.80 -1.99
CA THR A 203 -9.12 5.46 -0.76
C THR A 203 -10.00 6.66 -0.43
N ALA A 204 -10.31 7.50 -1.42
CA ALA A 204 -11.19 8.65 -1.23
C ALA A 204 -12.61 8.23 -0.85
N PHE A 205 -13.14 7.21 -1.53
CA PHE A 205 -14.44 6.60 -1.23
C PHE A 205 -14.53 6.11 0.23
N LYS A 206 -13.50 5.39 0.70
CA LYS A 206 -13.45 4.91 2.10
C LYS A 206 -13.43 6.10 3.08
N ALA A 207 -12.66 7.14 2.78
CA ALA A 207 -12.60 8.33 3.62
C ALA A 207 -13.95 9.07 3.68
N PHE A 208 -14.62 9.30 2.55
CA PHE A 208 -15.94 9.93 2.52
C PHE A 208 -17.00 9.11 3.27
N THR A 209 -17.01 7.79 3.08
CA THR A 209 -17.92 6.88 3.80
C THR A 209 -17.68 6.96 5.31
N ALA A 210 -16.41 6.92 5.73
CA ALA A 210 -16.05 7.01 7.15
C ALA A 210 -16.40 8.38 7.77
N ILE A 211 -16.24 9.48 7.03
CA ILE A 211 -16.69 10.81 7.45
C ILE A 211 -18.21 10.83 7.63
N GLY A 212 -18.96 10.22 6.71
CA GLY A 212 -20.41 10.05 6.82
C GLY A 212 -20.81 9.32 8.08
N GLU A 213 -20.16 8.18 8.38
CA GLU A 213 -20.38 7.41 9.61
C GLU A 213 -20.08 8.23 10.88
N VAL A 214 -19.02 9.04 10.89
CA VAL A 214 -18.70 9.93 12.02
C VAL A 214 -19.83 10.95 12.22
N TRP A 215 -20.35 11.54 11.15
CA TRP A 215 -21.45 12.50 11.26
C TRP A 215 -22.76 11.86 11.73
N ILE A 216 -23.05 10.63 11.32
CA ILE A 216 -24.14 9.83 11.89
C ILE A 216 -23.97 9.67 13.41
N LYS A 217 -22.77 9.32 13.88
CA LYS A 217 -22.49 9.20 15.32
C LYS A 217 -22.58 10.53 16.07
N LYS A 218 -22.50 11.66 15.37
CA LYS A 218 -22.69 13.02 15.91
C LYS A 218 -24.12 13.55 15.74
N ASP A 219 -25.05 12.71 15.28
CA ASP A 219 -26.45 13.05 14.96
C ASP A 219 -26.60 14.16 13.89
N ASP A 220 -25.57 14.43 13.09
CA ASP A 220 -25.59 15.42 12.00
C ASP A 220 -25.85 14.73 10.65
N PHE A 221 -27.12 14.39 10.42
CA PHE A 221 -27.55 13.61 9.25
C PHE A 221 -27.40 14.34 7.92
N GLU A 222 -27.39 15.68 7.92
CA GLU A 222 -27.19 16.48 6.71
C GLU A 222 -25.73 16.37 6.24
N LYS A 223 -24.76 16.54 7.16
CA LYS A 223 -23.33 16.35 6.80
C LYS A 223 -23.00 14.89 6.47
N ALA A 224 -23.68 13.95 7.13
CA ALA A 224 -23.57 12.55 6.75
C ALA A 224 -24.03 12.33 5.30
N ARG A 225 -25.18 12.91 4.92
CA ARG A 225 -25.71 12.83 3.55
C ARG A 225 -24.73 13.40 2.54
N GLU A 226 -24.22 14.60 2.77
CA GLU A 226 -23.22 15.24 1.88
C GLU A 226 -22.00 14.34 1.67
N SER A 227 -21.52 13.70 2.74
CA SER A 227 -20.35 12.81 2.67
C SER A 227 -20.64 11.54 1.86
N PHE A 228 -21.82 10.93 2.04
CA PHE A 228 -22.23 9.77 1.26
C PHE A 228 -22.51 10.11 -0.21
N GLU A 229 -23.04 11.30 -0.51
CA GLU A 229 -23.20 11.79 -1.87
C GLU A 229 -21.84 11.94 -2.57
N GLU A 230 -20.81 12.44 -1.90
CA GLU A 230 -19.45 12.47 -2.44
C GLU A 230 -18.87 11.07 -2.66
N ALA A 231 -19.10 10.12 -1.75
CA ALA A 231 -18.69 8.73 -1.95
C ALA A 231 -19.37 8.10 -3.19
N LEU A 232 -20.67 8.35 -3.38
CA LEU A 232 -21.42 7.91 -4.55
C LEU A 232 -20.99 8.60 -5.83
N LYS A 233 -20.51 9.85 -5.82
CA LYS A 233 -19.92 10.46 -7.03
C LYS A 233 -18.66 9.74 -7.50
N ILE A 234 -17.88 9.16 -6.57
CA ILE A 234 -16.67 8.40 -6.89
C ILE A 234 -17.04 7.01 -7.44
N SER A 235 -17.98 6.32 -6.81
CA SER A 235 -18.44 4.99 -7.23
C SER A 235 -19.98 4.96 -7.40
N PRO A 236 -20.51 5.57 -8.48
CA PRO A 236 -21.96 5.79 -8.64
C PRO A 236 -22.78 4.53 -8.91
N LYS A 237 -22.12 3.39 -9.09
CA LYS A 237 -22.75 2.09 -9.36
C LYS A 237 -22.41 1.05 -8.30
N ASP A 238 -21.99 1.49 -7.12
CA ASP A 238 -21.72 0.58 -6.00
C ASP A 238 -23.01 0.28 -5.26
N GLU A 239 -23.65 -0.84 -5.61
CA GLU A 239 -24.88 -1.27 -4.94
C GLU A 239 -24.65 -1.54 -3.46
N ALA A 240 -23.47 -2.06 -3.11
CA ALA A 240 -23.14 -2.46 -1.75
C ALA A 240 -23.02 -1.22 -0.85
N LEU A 241 -22.42 -0.14 -1.34
CA LEU A 241 -22.42 1.14 -0.64
C LEU A 241 -23.84 1.66 -0.41
N ALA A 242 -24.64 1.73 -1.48
CA ALA A 242 -26.01 2.24 -1.38
C ALA A 242 -26.80 1.46 -0.31
N TYR A 243 -26.67 0.13 -0.29
CA TYR A 243 -27.25 -0.71 0.74
C TYR A 243 -26.68 -0.44 2.14
N SER A 244 -25.35 -0.35 2.29
CA SER A 244 -24.71 -0.09 3.59
C SER A 244 -25.12 1.27 4.17
N VAL A 245 -25.19 2.32 3.34
CA VAL A 245 -25.68 3.64 3.75
C VAL A 245 -27.16 3.57 4.14
N GLY A 246 -27.98 2.85 3.36
CA GLY A 246 -29.38 2.60 3.71
C GLY A 246 -29.53 1.90 5.06
N ASP A 247 -28.70 0.91 5.35
CA ASP A 247 -28.71 0.18 6.63
C ASP A 247 -28.30 1.08 7.81
N ILE A 248 -27.30 1.94 7.60
CA ILE A 248 -26.91 2.95 8.59
C ILE A 248 -28.09 3.88 8.91
N TYR A 249 -28.75 4.46 7.90
CA TYR A 249 -29.93 5.30 8.16
C TYR A 249 -31.08 4.53 8.82
N PHE A 250 -31.32 3.28 8.40
CA PHE A 250 -32.37 2.44 8.97
C PHE A 250 -32.15 2.16 10.47
N THR A 251 -30.93 1.78 10.85
CA THR A 251 -30.56 1.53 12.26
C THR A 251 -30.64 2.78 13.13
N ASN A 252 -30.46 3.97 12.53
CA ASN A 252 -30.63 5.27 13.20
C ASN A 252 -32.06 5.84 13.08
N GLN A 253 -33.04 5.00 12.74
CA GLN A 253 -34.47 5.35 12.63
C GLN A 253 -34.78 6.47 11.61
N LYS A 254 -33.87 6.73 10.67
CA LYS A 254 -34.05 7.64 9.54
C LYS A 254 -34.63 6.88 8.35
N VAL A 255 -35.89 6.48 8.51
CA VAL A 255 -36.54 5.52 7.62
C VAL A 255 -36.69 6.06 6.19
N ASP A 256 -36.97 7.35 6.02
CA ASP A 256 -37.15 7.96 4.69
C ASP A 256 -35.84 8.03 3.90
N GLU A 257 -34.72 8.37 4.54
CA GLU A 257 -33.39 8.33 3.96
C GLU A 257 -32.99 6.89 3.62
N ALA A 258 -33.24 5.94 4.53
CA ALA A 258 -32.96 4.53 4.31
C ALA A 258 -33.68 4.01 3.05
N ILE A 259 -34.95 4.37 2.85
CA ILE A 259 -35.72 4.01 1.65
C ILE A 259 -35.02 4.50 0.39
N LYS A 260 -34.60 5.76 0.32
CA LYS A 260 -33.92 6.33 -0.87
C LYS A 260 -32.67 5.52 -1.26
N TYR A 261 -31.86 5.13 -0.27
CA TYR A 261 -30.62 4.40 -0.50
C TYR A 261 -30.86 2.92 -0.82
N PHE A 262 -31.86 2.28 -0.22
CA PHE A 262 -32.26 0.92 -0.63
C PHE A 262 -32.91 0.91 -2.03
N GLU A 263 -33.69 1.94 -2.38
CA GLU A 263 -34.22 2.14 -3.74
C GLU A 263 -33.09 2.34 -4.76
N LEU A 264 -32.06 3.10 -4.39
CA LEU A 264 -30.85 3.22 -5.22
C LEU A 264 -30.18 1.85 -5.38
N ALA A 265 -30.00 1.07 -4.31
CA ALA A 265 -29.39 -0.26 -4.39
C ALA A 265 -30.18 -1.22 -5.31
N VAL A 266 -31.51 -1.26 -5.24
CA VAL A 266 -32.32 -2.09 -6.17
C VAL A 266 -32.26 -1.56 -7.61
N SER A 267 -32.10 -0.26 -7.81
CA SER A 267 -31.97 0.32 -9.16
C SER A 267 -30.66 -0.05 -9.83
N ILE A 268 -29.58 -0.16 -9.04
CA ILE A 268 -28.25 -0.57 -9.51
C ILE A 268 -28.21 -2.09 -9.73
N LYS A 269 -28.76 -2.85 -8.77
CA LYS A 269 -28.77 -4.32 -8.78
C LYS A 269 -30.17 -4.90 -8.50
N PRO A 270 -31.01 -5.04 -9.54
CA PRO A 270 -32.39 -5.52 -9.40
C PRO A 270 -32.51 -7.00 -9.00
N ASP A 271 -31.47 -7.80 -9.14
CA ASP A 271 -31.42 -9.23 -8.78
C ASP A 271 -30.88 -9.46 -7.36
N TRP A 272 -30.82 -8.41 -6.53
CA TRP A 272 -30.37 -8.51 -5.15
C TRP A 272 -31.51 -8.42 -4.15
N TRP A 273 -31.85 -9.55 -3.53
CA TRP A 273 -33.01 -9.66 -2.66
C TRP A 273 -32.91 -8.81 -1.36
N LYS A 274 -31.70 -8.57 -0.83
CA LYS A 274 -31.50 -7.91 0.49
C LYS A 274 -32.12 -6.50 0.55
N PRO A 275 -31.81 -5.56 -0.37
CA PRO A 275 -32.47 -4.26 -0.40
C PRO A 275 -34.00 -4.33 -0.44
N TYR A 276 -34.61 -5.26 -1.18
CA TYR A 276 -36.07 -5.43 -1.19
C TYR A 276 -36.61 -5.81 0.19
N SER A 277 -35.94 -6.72 0.90
CA SER A 277 -36.33 -7.08 2.27
C SER A 277 -36.25 -5.88 3.22
N LYS A 278 -35.19 -5.06 3.09
CA LYS A 278 -35.00 -3.84 3.89
C LYS A 278 -36.05 -2.78 3.59
N LEU A 279 -36.42 -2.59 2.32
CA LEU A 279 -37.57 -1.76 1.93
C LEU A 279 -38.86 -2.25 2.58
N GLY A 280 -39.09 -3.56 2.61
CA GLY A 280 -40.22 -4.18 3.34
C GLY A 280 -40.25 -3.76 4.81
N TYR A 281 -39.12 -3.87 5.52
CA TYR A 281 -39.00 -3.41 6.91
C TYR A 281 -39.18 -1.90 7.07
N CYS A 282 -38.65 -1.08 6.16
CA CYS A 282 -38.85 0.37 6.17
C CYS A 282 -40.34 0.73 6.09
N TYR A 283 -41.10 0.11 5.18
CA TYR A 283 -42.53 0.39 5.05
C TYR A 283 -43.35 -0.14 6.23
N LEU A 284 -42.95 -1.25 6.85
CA LEU A 284 -43.53 -1.68 8.14
C LEU A 284 -43.32 -0.63 9.24
N ASN A 285 -42.11 -0.07 9.36
CA ASN A 285 -41.85 0.99 10.34
C ASN A 285 -42.72 2.23 10.08
N LYS A 286 -43.09 2.50 8.83
CA LYS A 286 -44.01 3.59 8.46
C LYS A 286 -45.50 3.24 8.63
N GLY A 287 -45.83 1.98 8.95
CA GLY A 287 -47.20 1.48 9.02
C GLY A 287 -47.88 1.24 7.66
N ASP A 288 -47.14 1.29 6.56
CA ASP A 288 -47.64 1.01 5.21
C ASP A 288 -47.55 -0.50 4.94
N ILE A 289 -48.57 -1.22 5.41
CA ILE A 289 -48.62 -2.69 5.39
C ILE A 289 -48.63 -3.22 3.96
N GLU A 290 -49.35 -2.54 3.06
CA GLU A 290 -49.48 -2.90 1.65
C GLU A 290 -48.13 -2.84 0.92
N LYS A 291 -47.38 -1.74 1.06
CA LYS A 291 -46.05 -1.64 0.44
C LYS A 291 -45.05 -2.59 1.08
N ALA A 292 -45.09 -2.76 2.40
CA ALA A 292 -44.26 -3.74 3.06
C ALA A 292 -44.46 -5.14 2.47
N LEU A 293 -45.71 -5.57 2.34
CA LEU A 293 -46.08 -6.85 1.74
C LEU A 293 -45.56 -6.97 0.30
N GLN A 294 -45.71 -5.91 -0.51
CA GLN A 294 -45.20 -5.88 -1.88
C GLN A 294 -43.68 -6.12 -1.94
N TYR A 295 -42.90 -5.41 -1.11
CA TYR A 295 -41.45 -5.51 -1.11
C TYR A 295 -40.94 -6.85 -0.56
N PHE A 296 -41.58 -7.41 0.47
CA PHE A 296 -41.26 -8.75 0.94
C PHE A 296 -41.55 -9.83 -0.11
N LYS A 297 -42.69 -9.73 -0.82
CA LYS A 297 -42.98 -10.62 -1.95
C LYS A 297 -41.92 -10.51 -3.04
N LYS A 298 -41.47 -9.28 -3.36
CA LYS A 298 -40.41 -9.06 -4.33
C LYS A 298 -39.08 -9.68 -3.90
N ALA A 299 -38.71 -9.56 -2.63
CA ALA A 299 -37.49 -10.19 -2.09
C ALA A 299 -37.51 -11.72 -2.30
N LEU A 300 -38.64 -12.39 -2.03
CA LEU A 300 -38.79 -13.84 -2.28
C LEU A 300 -38.86 -14.19 -3.76
N GLU A 301 -39.38 -13.32 -4.61
CA GLU A 301 -39.38 -13.51 -6.06
C GLU A 301 -37.94 -13.51 -6.61
N VAL A 302 -37.11 -12.60 -6.10
CA VAL A 302 -35.71 -12.46 -6.51
C VAL A 302 -34.85 -13.61 -6.01
N ASP A 303 -34.99 -14.00 -4.74
CA ASP A 303 -34.31 -15.17 -4.19
C ASP A 303 -35.21 -15.98 -3.24
N PRO A 304 -35.92 -16.99 -3.79
CA PRO A 304 -36.79 -17.88 -3.01
C PRO A 304 -36.05 -18.75 -1.98
N ASN A 305 -34.73 -18.91 -2.14
CA ASN A 305 -33.87 -19.77 -1.32
C ASN A 305 -32.86 -18.96 -0.48
N SER A 306 -33.06 -17.64 -0.38
CA SER A 306 -32.26 -16.77 0.48
C SER A 306 -32.26 -17.28 1.92
N PRO A 307 -31.19 -17.03 2.70
CA PRO A 307 -31.12 -17.46 4.10
C PRO A 307 -32.30 -16.94 4.95
N GLU A 308 -32.84 -15.79 4.59
CA GLU A 308 -33.95 -15.12 5.25
C GLU A 308 -35.33 -15.48 4.66
N ALA A 309 -35.41 -16.32 3.62
CA ALA A 309 -36.66 -16.65 2.93
C ALA A 309 -37.74 -17.20 3.88
N GLY A 310 -37.36 -18.03 4.85
CA GLY A 310 -38.30 -18.56 5.86
C GLY A 310 -38.91 -17.46 6.73
N VAL A 311 -38.08 -16.51 7.17
CA VAL A 311 -38.50 -15.35 7.97
C VAL A 311 -39.43 -14.46 7.13
N ILE A 312 -39.05 -14.17 5.89
CA ILE A 312 -39.85 -13.33 4.99
C ILE A 312 -41.23 -13.97 4.70
N LYS A 313 -41.30 -15.28 4.48
CA LYS A 313 -42.59 -16.00 4.32
C LYS A 313 -43.48 -15.86 5.56
N GLY A 314 -42.89 -15.98 6.75
CA GLY A 314 -43.60 -15.76 8.01
C GLY A 314 -44.19 -14.35 8.12
N ILE A 315 -43.39 -13.33 7.79
CA ILE A 315 -43.83 -11.93 7.78
C ILE A 315 -44.98 -11.75 6.79
N ILE A 316 -44.84 -12.21 5.54
CA ILE A 316 -45.89 -12.10 4.52
C ILE A 316 -47.23 -12.68 5.00
N SER A 317 -47.21 -13.88 5.61
CA SER A 317 -48.41 -14.51 6.14
C SER A 317 -49.11 -13.65 7.21
N GLU A 318 -48.36 -13.02 8.10
CA GLU A 318 -48.94 -12.14 9.12
C GLU A 318 -49.48 -10.84 8.53
N LEU A 319 -48.78 -10.21 7.59
CA LEU A 319 -49.26 -9.01 6.91
C LEU A 319 -50.56 -9.27 6.14
N GLU A 320 -50.67 -10.42 5.44
CA GLU A 320 -51.90 -10.80 4.74
C GLU A 320 -53.08 -11.02 5.70
N LYS A 321 -52.84 -11.54 6.92
CA LYS A 321 -53.87 -11.65 7.96
C LYS A 321 -54.30 -10.27 8.47
N MET A 322 -53.36 -9.34 8.64
CA MET A 322 -53.67 -7.98 9.07
C MET A 322 -54.55 -7.25 8.06
N ILE A 323 -54.21 -7.33 6.77
CA ILE A 323 -55.00 -6.73 5.68
C ILE A 323 -56.42 -7.33 5.62
N LYS A 324 -56.58 -8.63 5.84
CA LYS A 324 -57.90 -9.29 5.84
C LYS A 324 -58.78 -8.92 7.05
N LYS A 325 -58.19 -8.38 8.12
CA LYS A 325 -58.89 -8.06 9.38
C LYS A 325 -59.21 -6.57 9.53
N GLY A 326 -58.55 -5.69 8.77
CA GLY A 326 -58.87 -4.26 8.68
C GLY A 326 -59.95 -4.01 7.64
#